data_AF-A0AAJ2NA87-F1
#
_entry.id   AF-A0AAJ2NA87-F1
#
_cell.length_a   1.000
_cell.length_b   1.000
_cell.length_c   1.000
_cell.angle_alpha   90.00
_cell.angle_beta   90.00
_cell.angle_gamma   90.00
#
_symmetry.space_group_name_H-M   'P 1'
#
loop_
_entity.id
_entity.type
_entity.pdbx_description
1 polymer ?
#
loop_
_entity_poly.entity_id
_entity_poly.type
_entity_poly.pdbx_seq_one_letter_code
_entity_poly.pdbx_strand_id
1 'polypeptide(L)'
;MNNKKNKAGRAFVSGLLLAMSYHAMAQVEGAPVVSQQPMLQEQAVQNPSHSNPVVLSDKIHQISHILENTSAVHQYNFTATRGQNVLITTPDSDYDQKWRLEYQVDGGEWQPKRHSSAQRIEGLNPGSQVNIRIIATDGARFDTTDYSVVFGSFPHMRYDLHHEEGFRLIPYGFTDPPFLATQALTKAMLEATFTDSKAFPLEGGVLDFFLGVENDAGVTYTSDSSGKIMQLITFGRCEGGRLADNFTHYSENGRETWSTRYQSKLYWAKNVLPEQLADKPHIYNFGHVCKRWLINWSRN
;
A
#
# COMPACT_ATOMS: atom_id res chain seq x y z
N MET A 1 51.55 34.61 -30.90
CA MET A 1 50.70 34.08 -32.00
C MET A 1 49.59 33.21 -31.39
N ASN A 2 48.35 33.55 -31.70
CA ASN A 2 47.10 32.76 -31.65
C ASN A 2 46.51 32.24 -30.32
N ASN A 3 45.81 33.14 -29.63
CA ASN A 3 44.34 33.19 -29.48
C ASN A 3 43.53 31.86 -29.47
N LYS A 4 42.76 31.62 -28.39
CA LYS A 4 41.43 30.97 -28.45
C LYS A 4 40.54 31.41 -27.28
N LYS A 5 39.48 32.15 -27.60
CA LYS A 5 38.29 32.45 -26.78
C LYS A 5 37.16 31.47 -27.14
N ASN A 6 36.29 31.16 -26.19
CA ASN A 6 34.82 31.00 -26.33
C ASN A 6 34.23 30.75 -24.92
N LYS A 7 33.71 31.76 -24.21
CA LYS A 7 32.34 32.33 -24.23
C LYS A 7 31.21 31.31 -23.97
N ALA A 8 30.78 31.29 -22.72
CA ALA A 8 29.54 30.68 -22.22
C ALA A 8 28.31 31.51 -22.59
N GLY A 9 27.25 30.85 -23.04
CA GLY A 9 25.95 31.44 -23.32
C GLY A 9 25.02 31.36 -22.10
N ARG A 10 24.52 32.52 -21.66
CA ARG A 10 23.36 32.68 -20.77
C ARG A 10 22.11 32.81 -21.64
N ALA A 11 21.06 32.08 -21.32
CA ALA A 11 19.71 32.37 -21.79
C ALA A 11 18.77 32.42 -20.58
N PHE A 12 18.27 33.62 -20.29
CA PHE A 12 17.13 33.87 -19.41
C PHE A 12 16.03 34.45 -20.30
N VAL A 13 14.86 33.82 -20.33
CA VAL A 13 13.63 34.44 -20.85
C VAL A 13 12.52 34.15 -19.83
N SER A 14 12.13 35.20 -19.11
CA SER A 14 10.97 35.24 -18.20
C SER A 14 9.69 35.52 -19.00
N GLY A 15 8.60 34.88 -18.60
CA GLY A 15 7.27 35.02 -19.18
C GLY A 15 6.57 36.33 -18.80
N LEU A 16 5.78 36.84 -19.75
CA LEU A 16 4.88 37.97 -19.62
C LEU A 16 3.65 37.64 -18.78
N LEU A 17 3.28 38.56 -17.89
CA LEU A 17 1.92 38.76 -17.37
C LEU A 17 1.08 39.53 -18.39
N LEU A 18 -0.21 39.23 -18.51
CA LEU A 18 -1.25 40.19 -18.93
C LEU A 18 -2.64 39.74 -18.49
N ALA A 19 -3.49 40.73 -18.28
CA ALA A 19 -4.62 40.77 -17.37
C ALA A 19 -5.98 40.83 -18.09
N MET A 20 -7.04 40.49 -17.33
CA MET A 20 -8.40 41.07 -17.29
C MET A 20 -9.22 41.23 -18.58
N SER A 21 -10.46 40.69 -18.56
CA SER A 21 -11.66 41.53 -18.72
C SER A 21 -12.96 40.76 -18.42
N TYR A 22 -13.82 41.41 -17.65
CA TYR A 22 -15.24 41.11 -17.40
C TYR A 22 -16.09 41.46 -18.63
N HIS A 23 -17.18 40.72 -18.87
CA HIS A 23 -18.44 41.29 -19.35
C HIS A 23 -19.64 40.53 -18.80
N ALA A 24 -20.68 41.29 -18.54
CA ALA A 24 -21.87 40.94 -17.79
C ALA A 24 -23.13 41.06 -18.67
N MET A 25 -24.20 40.39 -18.21
CA MET A 25 -25.64 40.65 -18.42
C MET A 25 -26.28 40.36 -19.80
N ALA A 26 -27.30 39.50 -19.78
CA ALA A 26 -28.63 39.86 -20.26
C ALA A 26 -29.70 39.00 -19.56
N GLN A 27 -30.56 39.66 -18.77
CA GLN A 27 -31.84 39.15 -18.31
C GLN A 27 -32.82 39.07 -19.48
N VAL A 28 -33.67 38.04 -19.50
CA VAL A 28 -35.03 38.15 -20.03
C VAL A 28 -35.98 37.55 -19.01
N GLU A 29 -36.86 38.40 -18.50
CA GLU A 29 -37.93 38.10 -17.57
C GLU A 29 -39.24 38.07 -18.36
N GLY A 30 -40.03 37.01 -18.18
CA GLY A 30 -41.33 36.84 -18.82
C GLY A 30 -42.01 35.55 -18.38
N ALA A 31 -43.02 35.69 -17.52
CA ALA A 31 -43.97 34.64 -17.15
C ALA A 31 -45.38 35.26 -17.13
N PRO A 32 -46.47 34.47 -17.05
CA PRO A 32 -46.81 33.28 -17.82
C PRO A 32 -48.20 33.42 -18.50
N VAL A 33 -48.51 32.62 -19.51
CA VAL A 33 -49.90 32.40 -19.94
C VAL A 33 -50.17 30.90 -19.98
N VAL A 34 -51.06 30.47 -19.09
CA VAL A 34 -51.60 29.11 -18.99
C VAL A 34 -52.67 28.92 -20.06
N SER A 35 -52.51 27.90 -20.89
CA SER A 35 -53.60 27.34 -21.70
C SER A 35 -53.54 25.81 -21.63
N GLN A 36 -54.70 25.19 -21.52
CA GLN A 36 -54.92 23.78 -21.16
C GLN A 36 -54.53 22.78 -22.26
N GLN A 37 -54.25 21.55 -21.79
CA GLN A 37 -53.76 20.34 -22.47
C GLN A 37 -54.44 19.96 -23.81
N PRO A 38 -53.75 19.12 -24.58
CA PRO A 38 -54.22 17.73 -24.71
C PRO A 38 -53.15 16.68 -24.38
N MET A 39 -53.62 15.51 -23.93
CA MET A 39 -52.87 14.29 -23.65
C MET A 39 -51.82 13.96 -24.73
N LEU A 40 -50.60 13.64 -24.29
CA LEU A 40 -49.61 12.91 -25.07
C LEU A 40 -48.95 11.83 -24.21
N GLN A 41 -48.89 10.67 -24.84
CA GLN A 41 -48.34 9.41 -24.41
C GLN A 41 -46.81 9.51 -24.25
N GLU A 42 -46.27 8.68 -23.36
CA GLU A 42 -44.88 8.22 -23.33
C GLU A 42 -43.81 9.16 -22.72
N GLN A 43 -43.36 8.80 -21.52
CA GLN A 43 -41.93 8.77 -21.25
C GLN A 43 -41.65 7.61 -20.32
N ALA A 44 -41.17 6.50 -20.91
CA ALA A 44 -40.34 5.56 -20.19
C ALA A 44 -39.28 6.38 -19.44
N VAL A 45 -39.24 6.25 -18.12
CA VAL A 45 -38.15 6.79 -17.31
C VAL A 45 -36.90 6.09 -17.81
N GLN A 46 -36.18 6.78 -18.69
CA GLN A 46 -34.78 6.49 -18.93
C GLN A 46 -34.12 6.63 -17.55
N ASN A 47 -33.76 5.50 -16.95
CA ASN A 47 -32.73 5.47 -15.94
C ASN A 47 -31.39 5.33 -16.67
N PRO A 48 -30.65 6.42 -16.89
CA PRO A 48 -29.22 6.34 -16.94
C PRO A 48 -28.69 7.07 -15.72
N SER A 49 -28.56 6.37 -14.59
CA SER A 49 -27.50 6.75 -13.66
C SER A 49 -26.16 6.29 -14.27
N HIS A 50 -25.84 6.81 -15.46
CA HIS A 50 -24.50 6.75 -16.03
C HIS A 50 -23.66 7.75 -15.25
N SER A 51 -23.32 7.42 -14.01
CA SER A 51 -22.22 8.10 -13.32
C SER A 51 -20.97 7.79 -14.12
N ASN A 52 -20.29 8.82 -14.63
CA ASN A 52 -18.98 8.62 -15.24
C ASN A 52 -18.07 7.94 -14.20
N PRO A 53 -17.38 6.84 -14.56
CA PRO A 53 -16.54 6.14 -13.61
C PRO A 53 -15.41 7.05 -13.13
N VAL A 54 -15.12 6.97 -11.84
CA VAL A 54 -13.94 7.62 -11.26
C VAL A 54 -12.70 6.87 -11.77
N VAL A 55 -11.87 7.56 -12.55
CA VAL A 55 -10.64 6.99 -13.10
C VAL A 55 -9.56 6.98 -12.02
N LEU A 56 -9.08 5.78 -11.68
CA LEU A 56 -8.06 5.55 -10.67
C LEU A 56 -6.67 5.56 -11.28
N SER A 57 -5.72 6.12 -10.55
CA SER A 57 -4.30 6.08 -10.92
C SER A 57 -3.74 4.67 -10.79
N ASP A 58 -2.62 4.41 -11.48
CA ASP A 58 -1.88 3.14 -11.46
C ASP A 58 -1.16 2.88 -10.12
N LYS A 59 -1.97 2.56 -9.12
CA LYS A 59 -1.57 2.15 -7.76
C LYS A 59 -2.64 1.25 -7.17
N ILE A 60 -2.49 0.83 -5.92
CA ILE A 60 -3.58 0.18 -5.18
C ILE A 60 -4.32 1.22 -4.33
N HIS A 61 -5.66 1.15 -4.34
CA HIS A 61 -6.52 2.10 -3.64
C HIS A 61 -7.34 1.38 -2.58
N GLN A 62 -7.45 1.98 -1.40
CA GLN A 62 -8.39 1.61 -0.35
C GLN A 62 -9.50 2.64 -0.37
N ILE A 63 -10.67 2.25 -0.86
CA ILE A 63 -11.82 3.12 -1.13
C ILE A 63 -12.85 2.85 -0.04
N SER A 64 -13.23 3.88 0.71
CA SER A 64 -14.28 3.79 1.73
C SER A 64 -15.23 4.96 1.59
N HIS A 65 -16.45 4.70 1.15
CA HIS A 65 -17.46 5.69 0.76
C HIS A 65 -18.84 5.24 1.29
N ILE A 66 -19.85 6.10 1.11
CA ILE A 66 -21.24 5.85 1.50
C ILE A 66 -22.07 5.72 0.24
N LEU A 67 -22.87 4.66 0.13
CA LEU A 67 -23.89 4.50 -0.91
C LEU A 67 -25.18 5.20 -0.44
N GLU A 68 -25.66 6.18 -1.19
CA GLU A 68 -26.64 7.17 -0.72
C GLU A 68 -28.09 6.67 -0.69
N ASN A 69 -28.38 5.55 -1.36
CA ASN A 69 -29.67 4.85 -1.37
C ASN A 69 -29.58 3.57 -2.20
N THR A 70 -30.67 2.81 -2.28
CA THR A 70 -30.75 1.54 -3.01
C THR A 70 -30.66 1.65 -4.53
N SER A 71 -30.77 2.85 -5.10
CA SER A 71 -30.64 3.11 -6.55
C SER A 71 -29.29 3.75 -6.92
N ALA A 72 -28.46 4.07 -5.94
CA ALA A 72 -27.14 4.63 -6.18
C ALA A 72 -26.20 3.61 -6.82
N VAL A 73 -25.31 4.10 -7.70
CA VAL A 73 -24.30 3.30 -8.39
C VAL A 73 -22.99 4.07 -8.35
N HIS A 74 -21.97 3.52 -7.70
CA HIS A 74 -20.62 4.09 -7.72
C HIS A 74 -19.74 3.27 -8.66
N GLN A 75 -19.10 3.94 -9.62
CA GLN A 75 -18.26 3.27 -10.61
C GLN A 75 -16.81 3.76 -10.52
N TYR A 76 -15.88 2.82 -10.66
CA TYR A 76 -14.45 3.09 -10.70
C TYR A 76 -13.82 2.36 -11.88
N ASN A 77 -12.87 3.03 -12.53
CA ASN A 77 -12.09 2.46 -13.62
C ASN A 77 -10.62 2.39 -13.21
N PHE A 78 -10.00 1.24 -13.46
CA PHE A 78 -8.56 1.06 -13.33
C PHE A 78 -8.00 0.54 -14.64
N THR A 79 -6.91 1.13 -15.12
CA THR A 79 -6.21 0.66 -16.32
C THR A 79 -4.98 -0.14 -15.93
N ALA A 80 -4.91 -1.42 -16.34
CA ALA A 80 -3.72 -2.25 -16.24
C ALA A 80 -2.68 -1.81 -17.29
N THR A 81 -2.02 -0.68 -17.02
CA THR A 81 -1.09 0.01 -17.92
C THR A 81 -0.02 -0.91 -18.54
N ARG A 82 0.42 -1.94 -17.82
CA ARG A 82 1.45 -2.91 -18.21
C ARG A 82 0.90 -4.34 -18.37
N GLY A 83 -0.42 -4.53 -18.26
CA GLY A 83 -1.05 -5.84 -18.20
C GLY A 83 -0.74 -6.59 -16.89
N GLN A 84 -0.46 -5.83 -15.82
CA GLN A 84 -0.33 -6.35 -14.47
C GLN A 84 -1.68 -6.87 -13.96
N ASN A 85 -1.64 -7.80 -13.01
CA ASN A 85 -2.83 -8.34 -12.38
C ASN A 85 -3.50 -7.25 -11.54
N VAL A 86 -4.83 -7.33 -11.41
CA VAL A 86 -5.64 -6.39 -10.64
C VAL A 86 -6.26 -7.10 -9.44
N LEU A 87 -6.21 -6.48 -8.27
CA LEU A 87 -6.84 -6.94 -7.04
C LEU A 87 -8.21 -6.27 -6.87
N ILE A 88 -9.21 -7.06 -6.46
CA ILE A 88 -10.48 -6.59 -5.91
C ILE A 88 -10.70 -7.28 -4.57
N THR A 89 -10.70 -6.54 -3.48
CA THR A 89 -11.05 -7.04 -2.13
C THR A 89 -12.20 -6.21 -1.58
N THR A 90 -13.12 -6.84 -0.87
CA THR A 90 -14.27 -6.17 -0.24
C THR A 90 -14.28 -6.55 1.24
N PRO A 91 -13.46 -5.88 2.07
CA PRO A 91 -13.20 -6.29 3.46
C PRO A 91 -14.39 -6.06 4.42
N ASP A 92 -15.48 -5.48 3.92
CA ASP A 92 -16.66 -5.13 4.70
C ASP A 92 -17.55 -6.34 5.02
N SER A 93 -18.09 -6.37 6.24
CA SER A 93 -19.03 -7.40 6.70
C SER A 93 -20.42 -7.28 6.08
N ASP A 94 -20.81 -6.09 5.60
CA ASP A 94 -22.14 -5.84 5.01
C ASP A 94 -22.20 -6.18 3.52
N TYR A 95 -21.08 -6.63 2.94
CA TYR A 95 -21.01 -7.13 1.58
C TYR A 95 -21.97 -8.30 1.34
N ASP A 96 -22.67 -8.26 0.20
CA ASP A 96 -23.73 -9.19 -0.23
C ASP A 96 -25.00 -9.15 0.64
N GLN A 97 -25.02 -8.35 1.71
CA GLN A 97 -26.22 -8.12 2.53
C GLN A 97 -26.91 -6.80 2.17
N LYS A 98 -26.16 -5.70 2.12
CA LYS A 98 -26.69 -4.37 1.75
C LYS A 98 -26.21 -3.93 0.38
N TRP A 99 -24.96 -4.20 0.06
CA TRP A 99 -24.34 -3.80 -1.19
C TRP A 99 -23.55 -4.96 -1.78
N ARG A 100 -23.38 -4.93 -3.10
CA ARG A 100 -22.56 -5.89 -3.85
C ARG A 100 -21.67 -5.16 -4.84
N LEU A 101 -20.68 -5.89 -5.35
CA LEU A 101 -19.76 -5.42 -6.38
C LEU A 101 -19.91 -6.27 -7.63
N GLU A 102 -19.97 -5.61 -8.77
CA GLU A 102 -19.82 -6.23 -10.07
C GLU A 102 -18.60 -5.65 -10.77
N TYR A 103 -17.96 -6.44 -11.62
CA TYR A 103 -16.78 -6.03 -12.37
C TYR A 103 -16.88 -6.44 -13.83
N GLN A 104 -16.12 -5.73 -14.67
CA GLN A 104 -16.09 -5.92 -16.11
C GLN A 104 -14.66 -5.66 -16.59
N VAL A 105 -14.22 -6.41 -17.61
CA VAL A 105 -12.92 -6.22 -18.26
C VAL A 105 -13.15 -5.85 -19.72
N ASP A 106 -12.46 -4.81 -20.20
CA ASP A 106 -12.44 -4.38 -21.61
C ASP A 106 -13.83 -4.23 -22.26
N GLY A 107 -14.81 -3.75 -21.48
CA GLY A 107 -16.17 -3.53 -21.98
C GLY A 107 -17.00 -4.80 -22.19
N GLY A 108 -16.57 -5.96 -21.67
CA GLY A 108 -17.30 -7.24 -21.74
C GLY A 108 -18.60 -7.30 -20.91
N GLU A 109 -19.09 -8.48 -20.55
CA GLU A 109 -20.28 -8.55 -19.68
C GLU A 109 -19.94 -8.25 -18.21
N TRP A 110 -20.84 -7.55 -17.51
CA TRP A 110 -20.71 -7.37 -16.06
C TRP A 110 -20.84 -8.71 -15.34
N GLN A 111 -19.87 -9.00 -14.47
CA GLN A 111 -19.83 -10.21 -13.68
C GLN A 111 -19.97 -9.87 -12.19
N PRO A 112 -20.83 -10.58 -11.44
CA PRO A 112 -20.90 -10.40 -10.00
C PRO A 112 -19.63 -10.95 -9.33
N LYS A 113 -19.06 -10.18 -8.41
CA LYS A 113 -18.12 -10.72 -7.43
C LYS A 113 -18.91 -11.65 -6.52
N ARG A 114 -18.42 -12.89 -6.32
CA ARG A 114 -19.21 -13.98 -5.69
C ARG A 114 -19.14 -14.04 -4.17
N HIS A 115 -18.09 -13.47 -3.59
CA HIS A 115 -17.78 -13.56 -2.16
C HIS A 115 -16.95 -12.37 -1.75
N SER A 116 -16.94 -12.00 -0.46
CA SER A 116 -16.24 -10.82 0.05
C SER A 116 -14.71 -10.93 -0.06
N SER A 117 -14.16 -12.15 -0.09
CA SER A 117 -12.73 -12.39 -0.08
C SER A 117 -12.01 -11.81 -1.32
N ALA A 118 -10.71 -11.58 -1.18
CA ALA A 118 -9.87 -11.06 -2.26
C ALA A 118 -10.00 -11.86 -3.57
N GLN A 119 -10.07 -11.15 -4.69
CA GLN A 119 -10.11 -11.70 -6.04
C GLN A 119 -9.00 -11.08 -6.87
N ARG A 120 -8.30 -11.92 -7.65
CA ARG A 120 -7.29 -11.50 -8.59
C ARG A 120 -7.82 -11.64 -10.02
N ILE A 121 -7.70 -10.58 -10.80
CA ILE A 121 -7.95 -10.58 -12.24
C ILE A 121 -6.60 -10.72 -12.94
N GLU A 122 -6.45 -11.77 -13.74
CA GLU A 122 -5.22 -12.17 -14.41
C GLU A 122 -5.40 -12.18 -15.94
N GLY A 123 -4.30 -12.33 -16.69
CA GLY A 123 -4.35 -12.45 -18.15
C GLY A 123 -4.68 -11.14 -18.88
N LEU A 124 -4.48 -10.00 -18.24
CA LEU A 124 -4.74 -8.68 -18.81
C LEU A 124 -3.66 -8.28 -19.81
N ASN A 125 -4.08 -7.63 -20.90
CA ASN A 125 -3.16 -7.01 -21.85
C ASN A 125 -2.73 -5.63 -21.32
N PRO A 126 -1.56 -5.11 -21.74
CA PRO A 126 -1.21 -3.71 -21.52
C PRO A 126 -2.31 -2.77 -22.03
N GLY A 127 -2.81 -1.92 -21.14
CA GLY A 127 -3.91 -0.99 -21.42
C GLY A 127 -5.31 -1.56 -21.19
N SER A 128 -5.45 -2.83 -20.77
CA SER A 128 -6.76 -3.38 -20.42
C SER A 128 -7.42 -2.57 -19.29
N GLN A 129 -8.72 -2.34 -19.42
CA GLN A 129 -9.52 -1.60 -18.47
C GLN A 129 -10.33 -2.56 -17.61
N VAL A 130 -10.18 -2.42 -16.30
CA VAL A 130 -11.02 -3.09 -15.31
C VAL A 130 -11.96 -2.05 -14.71
N ASN A 131 -13.26 -2.29 -14.85
CA ASN A 131 -14.28 -1.45 -14.24
C ASN A 131 -14.92 -2.22 -13.08
N ILE A 132 -15.21 -1.51 -12.00
CA ILE A 132 -16.07 -2.02 -10.92
C ILE A 132 -17.25 -1.09 -10.74
N ARG A 133 -18.39 -1.66 -10.32
CA ARG A 133 -19.53 -0.90 -9.84
C ARG A 133 -20.01 -1.45 -8.50
N ILE A 134 -20.28 -0.54 -7.57
CA ILE A 134 -20.85 -0.81 -6.26
C ILE A 134 -22.32 -0.42 -6.34
N ILE A 135 -23.18 -1.36 -6.01
CA ILE A 135 -24.64 -1.22 -6.11
C ILE A 135 -25.30 -1.87 -4.89
N ALA A 136 -26.57 -1.55 -4.65
CA ALA A 136 -27.35 -2.23 -3.64
C ALA A 136 -27.56 -3.72 -4.00
N THR A 137 -27.60 -4.58 -2.99
CA THR A 137 -28.05 -5.96 -3.16
C THR A 137 -29.54 -5.97 -3.49
N ASP A 138 -30.00 -6.90 -4.34
CA ASP A 138 -31.41 -6.99 -4.71
C ASP A 138 -32.29 -7.17 -3.48
N GLY A 139 -33.28 -6.30 -3.34
CA GLY A 139 -34.20 -6.31 -2.20
C GLY A 139 -33.65 -5.71 -0.90
N ALA A 140 -32.40 -5.21 -0.90
CA ALA A 140 -31.85 -4.48 0.23
C ALA A 140 -32.70 -3.24 0.58
N ARG A 141 -32.75 -2.90 1.86
CA ARG A 141 -33.45 -1.73 2.38
C ARG A 141 -32.54 -0.96 3.31
N PHE A 142 -32.12 0.22 2.88
CA PHE A 142 -31.32 1.15 3.67
C PHE A 142 -31.54 2.57 3.15
N ASP A 143 -31.42 3.57 4.03
CA ASP A 143 -31.34 4.97 3.62
C ASP A 143 -29.95 5.24 3.05
N THR A 144 -28.90 4.88 3.80
CA THR A 144 -27.51 4.88 3.36
C THR A 144 -26.77 3.64 3.88
N THR A 145 -25.70 3.24 3.21
CA THR A 145 -24.79 2.21 3.74
C THR A 145 -23.35 2.54 3.41
N ASP A 146 -22.46 2.33 4.37
CA ASP A 146 -21.03 2.41 4.11
C ASP A 146 -20.59 1.20 3.28
N TYR A 147 -19.52 1.36 2.51
CA TYR A 147 -18.82 0.28 1.87
C TYR A 147 -17.31 0.53 1.86
N SER A 148 -16.54 -0.56 1.85
CA SER A 148 -15.09 -0.53 1.62
C SER A 148 -14.66 -1.50 0.52
N VAL A 149 -13.77 -1.05 -0.35
CA VAL A 149 -13.19 -1.82 -1.46
C VAL A 149 -11.70 -1.53 -1.56
N VAL A 150 -10.89 -2.57 -1.71
CA VAL A 150 -9.51 -2.44 -2.19
C VAL A 150 -9.48 -2.75 -3.67
N PHE A 151 -9.00 -1.81 -4.49
CA PHE A 151 -9.00 -1.93 -5.94
C PHE A 151 -7.74 -1.33 -6.57
N GLY A 152 -7.13 -2.05 -7.52
CA GLY A 152 -5.97 -1.59 -8.28
C GLY A 152 -4.94 -2.68 -8.55
N SER A 153 -3.69 -2.31 -8.82
CA SER A 153 -2.61 -3.28 -9.10
C SER A 153 -2.44 -4.31 -7.97
N PHE A 154 -2.34 -5.59 -8.31
CA PHE A 154 -2.15 -6.68 -7.34
C PHE A 154 -0.76 -6.57 -6.67
N PRO A 155 -0.68 -6.46 -5.34
CA PRO A 155 0.57 -6.19 -4.64
C PRO A 155 1.37 -7.46 -4.34
N HIS A 156 2.66 -7.42 -4.68
CA HIS A 156 3.69 -8.34 -4.20
C HIS A 156 4.61 -7.62 -3.25
N MET A 157 4.91 -8.25 -2.11
CA MET A 157 5.65 -7.62 -1.03
C MET A 157 6.92 -8.40 -0.72
N ARG A 158 8.01 -7.67 -0.46
CA ARG A 158 9.23 -8.20 0.18
C ARG A 158 9.63 -7.28 1.30
N TYR A 159 10.23 -7.82 2.35
CA TYR A 159 10.73 -7.02 3.45
C TYR A 159 12.03 -7.59 4.02
N ASP A 160 12.78 -6.71 4.66
CA ASP A 160 13.95 -7.04 5.46
C ASP A 160 13.96 -6.19 6.74
N LEU A 161 14.49 -6.75 7.81
CA LEU A 161 14.72 -6.05 9.06
C LEU A 161 16.22 -6.04 9.31
N HIS A 162 16.82 -4.88 9.11
CA HIS A 162 18.27 -4.73 9.19
C HIS A 162 18.75 -4.82 10.63
N HIS A 163 19.93 -5.41 10.81
CA HIS A 163 20.65 -5.35 12.07
C HIS A 163 20.90 -3.90 12.48
N GLU A 164 20.97 -3.65 13.79
CA GLU A 164 21.50 -2.38 14.23
C GLU A 164 23.01 -2.30 13.98
N GLU A 165 23.42 -1.19 13.39
CA GLU A 165 24.83 -0.91 13.11
C GLU A 165 25.62 -0.65 14.39
N GLY A 166 26.94 -0.76 14.29
CA GLY A 166 27.85 -0.37 15.37
C GLY A 166 28.18 -1.47 16.37
N PHE A 167 27.81 -2.73 16.12
CA PHE A 167 28.23 -3.85 16.95
C PHE A 167 28.49 -5.15 16.16
N ARG A 168 29.22 -6.08 16.78
CA ARG A 168 29.48 -7.42 16.20
C ARG A 168 28.28 -8.35 16.39
N LEU A 169 27.74 -8.91 15.32
CA LEU A 169 26.64 -9.88 15.43
C LEU A 169 27.13 -11.13 16.18
N ILE A 170 26.24 -11.72 16.98
CA ILE A 170 26.49 -13.04 17.56
C ILE A 170 26.48 -14.06 16.40
N PRO A 171 27.53 -14.87 16.21
CA PRO A 171 27.60 -15.79 15.07
C PRO A 171 26.58 -16.94 15.15
N TYR A 172 26.33 -17.56 13.99
CA TYR A 172 25.52 -18.77 13.89
C TYR A 172 26.07 -19.89 14.80
N GLY A 173 25.18 -20.56 15.53
CA GLY A 173 25.50 -21.66 16.43
C GLY A 173 25.93 -21.24 17.84
N PHE A 174 26.09 -19.94 18.11
CA PHE A 174 26.46 -19.42 19.44
C PHE A 174 25.24 -19.01 20.27
N THR A 175 24.04 -19.28 19.76
CA THR A 175 22.77 -18.91 20.35
C THR A 175 21.82 -20.10 20.29
N ASP A 176 20.74 -20.02 21.07
CA ASP A 176 19.56 -20.86 20.98
C ASP A 176 18.34 -19.95 20.82
N PRO A 177 17.62 -20.01 19.68
CA PRO A 177 17.90 -20.85 18.50
C PRO A 177 19.24 -20.50 17.83
N PRO A 178 19.87 -21.44 17.08
CA PRO A 178 21.22 -21.25 16.52
C PRO A 178 21.35 -20.15 15.47
N PHE A 179 20.23 -19.71 14.90
CA PHE A 179 20.17 -18.63 13.93
C PHE A 179 19.21 -17.53 14.37
N LEU A 180 19.75 -16.31 14.42
CA LEU A 180 19.03 -15.06 14.64
C LEU A 180 19.10 -14.26 13.34
N ALA A 181 17.96 -14.10 12.67
CA ALA A 181 17.88 -13.44 11.36
C ALA A 181 18.26 -11.95 11.46
N THR A 182 17.80 -11.30 12.53
CA THR A 182 18.16 -9.91 12.85
C THR A 182 18.62 -9.84 14.30
N GLN A 183 19.52 -8.90 14.60
CA GLN A 183 20.00 -8.64 15.95
C GLN A 183 20.10 -7.13 16.14
N ALA A 184 19.64 -6.64 17.29
CA ALA A 184 19.71 -5.23 17.64
C ALA A 184 19.62 -4.99 19.15
N LEU A 185 20.10 -3.83 19.60
CA LEU A 185 20.10 -3.41 21.01
C LEU A 185 18.90 -2.52 21.33
N THR A 186 18.62 -1.54 20.48
CA THR A 186 17.60 -0.50 20.74
C THR A 186 16.93 0.04 19.49
N LYS A 187 17.38 -0.33 18.29
CA LYS A 187 16.77 0.13 17.05
C LYS A 187 16.92 -0.89 15.94
N ALA A 188 16.05 -0.89 14.96
CA ALA A 188 16.20 -1.68 13.74
C ALA A 188 15.57 -0.93 12.56
N MET A 189 16.15 -1.03 11.38
CA MET A 189 15.57 -0.44 10.17
C MET A 189 14.71 -1.50 9.48
N LEU A 190 13.41 -1.25 9.41
CA LEU A 190 12.48 -2.02 8.59
C LEU A 190 12.46 -1.43 7.18
N GLU A 191 12.79 -2.27 6.20
CA GLU A 191 12.69 -1.97 4.79
C GLU A 191 11.68 -2.91 4.15
N ALA A 192 10.68 -2.38 3.46
CA ALA A 192 9.80 -3.19 2.62
C ALA A 192 9.62 -2.57 1.24
N THR A 193 9.40 -3.43 0.26
CA THR A 193 9.13 -3.07 -1.13
C THR A 193 7.84 -3.73 -1.58
N PHE A 194 7.02 -2.94 -2.27
CA PHE A 194 5.80 -3.35 -2.92
C PHE A 194 5.97 -3.18 -4.42
N THR A 195 5.64 -4.23 -5.17
CA THR A 195 5.61 -4.21 -6.62
C THR A 195 4.31 -4.80 -7.16
N ASP A 196 3.96 -4.48 -8.40
CA ASP A 196 2.91 -5.20 -9.13
C ASP A 196 3.42 -6.55 -9.67
N SER A 197 2.55 -7.30 -10.36
CA SER A 197 2.91 -8.59 -10.98
C SER A 197 3.85 -8.46 -12.19
N LYS A 198 4.21 -7.24 -12.60
CA LYS A 198 5.24 -6.93 -13.61
C LYS A 198 6.51 -6.37 -12.99
N ALA A 199 6.64 -6.47 -11.66
CA ALA A 199 7.77 -5.97 -10.88
C ALA A 199 7.97 -4.44 -10.92
N PHE A 200 6.93 -3.67 -11.25
CA PHE A 200 6.97 -2.21 -11.14
C PHE A 200 6.64 -1.77 -9.71
N PRO A 201 7.29 -0.73 -9.18
CA PRO A 201 7.00 -0.22 -7.85
C PRO A 201 5.53 0.15 -7.66
N LEU A 202 4.97 -0.17 -6.48
CA LEU A 202 3.55 -0.04 -6.21
C LEU A 202 3.28 0.79 -4.94
N GLU A 203 2.68 1.97 -5.13
CA GLU A 203 2.16 2.83 -4.07
C GLU A 203 0.88 2.27 -3.44
N GLY A 204 0.71 2.47 -2.14
CA GLY A 204 -0.54 2.16 -1.42
C GLY A 204 -0.62 0.74 -0.87
N GLY A 205 0.41 -0.09 -1.07
CA GLY A 205 0.51 -1.40 -0.46
C GLY A 205 0.60 -1.29 1.06
N VAL A 206 0.00 -2.23 1.80
CA VAL A 206 -0.06 -2.17 3.27
C VAL A 206 0.64 -3.38 3.89
N LEU A 207 1.63 -3.09 4.71
CA LEU A 207 2.41 -4.01 5.52
C LEU A 207 1.85 -4.01 6.95
N ASP A 208 1.51 -5.17 7.51
CA ASP A 208 1.34 -5.37 8.95
C ASP A 208 2.59 -6.03 9.49
N PHE A 209 3.30 -5.35 10.39
CA PHE A 209 4.60 -5.74 10.92
C PHE A 209 4.54 -5.95 12.43
N PHE A 210 5.09 -7.08 12.90
CA PHE A 210 5.17 -7.41 14.31
C PHE A 210 6.62 -7.62 14.74
N LEU A 211 6.99 -7.07 15.89
CA LEU A 211 8.28 -7.30 16.56
C LEU A 211 8.06 -7.50 18.06
N GLY A 212 8.42 -8.68 18.59
CA GLY A 212 8.14 -9.09 19.96
C GLY A 212 8.99 -8.44 21.07
N VAL A 213 9.38 -7.16 20.91
CA VAL A 213 10.17 -6.40 21.89
C VAL A 213 9.39 -5.33 22.65
N GLU A 214 8.33 -4.75 22.06
CA GLU A 214 7.61 -3.62 22.66
C GLU A 214 6.13 -3.87 22.92
N ASN A 215 5.43 -4.58 22.04
CA ASN A 215 3.99 -4.82 22.14
C ASN A 215 3.58 -6.15 21.50
N ASP A 216 2.43 -6.67 21.92
CA ASP A 216 1.80 -7.86 21.34
C ASP A 216 1.00 -7.56 20.05
N ALA A 217 0.92 -6.28 19.63
CA ALA A 217 0.17 -5.85 18.45
C ALA A 217 1.10 -5.48 17.29
N GLY A 218 0.68 -5.82 16.07
CA GLY A 218 1.32 -5.38 14.83
C GLY A 218 1.10 -3.90 14.55
N VAL A 219 2.03 -3.29 13.83
CA VAL A 219 1.97 -1.90 13.34
C VAL A 219 1.84 -1.93 11.82
N THR A 220 0.92 -1.12 11.30
CA THR A 220 0.69 -1.02 9.86
C THR A 220 1.47 0.13 9.23
N TYR A 221 2.00 -0.12 8.04
CA TYR A 221 2.72 0.86 7.23
C TYR A 221 2.24 0.78 5.76
N THR A 222 2.23 1.93 5.08
CA THR A 222 1.81 2.04 3.68
C THR A 222 2.97 2.42 2.79
N SER A 223 3.10 1.78 1.62
CA SER A 223 4.15 2.08 0.65
C SER A 223 3.96 3.44 -0.02
N ASP A 224 5.06 4.16 -0.19
CA ASP A 224 5.10 5.44 -0.89
C ASP A 224 5.04 5.31 -2.42
N SER A 225 5.14 6.43 -3.14
CA SER A 225 5.14 6.46 -4.61
C SER A 225 6.29 5.70 -5.27
N SER A 226 7.34 5.37 -4.52
CA SER A 226 8.44 4.51 -4.96
C SER A 226 8.23 3.03 -4.62
N GLY A 227 7.05 2.68 -4.10
CA GLY A 227 6.70 1.36 -3.64
C GLY A 227 7.48 0.94 -2.40
N LYS A 228 7.99 1.88 -1.59
CA LYS A 228 8.86 1.58 -0.46
C LYS A 228 8.24 1.93 0.88
N ILE A 229 8.67 1.19 1.89
CA ILE A 229 8.47 1.48 3.31
C ILE A 229 9.85 1.45 3.95
N MET A 230 10.24 2.55 4.58
CA MET A 230 11.49 2.67 5.34
C MET A 230 11.16 3.21 6.72
N GLN A 231 11.32 2.40 7.76
CA GLN A 231 10.92 2.76 9.11
C GLN A 231 12.01 2.40 10.12
N LEU A 232 12.49 3.40 10.84
CA LEU A 232 13.36 3.20 11.99
C LEU A 232 12.50 2.83 13.18
N ILE A 233 12.53 1.57 13.57
CA ILE A 233 11.85 1.07 14.76
C ILE A 233 12.82 1.28 15.92
N THR A 234 12.39 1.99 16.96
CA THR A 234 13.14 2.19 18.20
C THR A 234 12.47 1.42 19.32
N PHE A 235 13.27 0.77 20.17
CA PHE A 235 12.76 0.03 21.32
C PHE A 235 13.68 0.11 22.52
N GLY A 236 13.09 -0.14 23.70
CA GLY A 236 13.81 -0.17 24.96
C GLY A 236 14.86 -1.29 25.01
N ARG A 237 15.89 -1.10 25.82
CA ARG A 237 16.85 -2.18 26.10
C ARG A 237 16.17 -3.33 26.82
N CYS A 238 16.53 -4.56 26.49
CA CYS A 238 16.20 -5.68 27.34
C CYS A 238 17.12 -5.77 28.56
N GLU A 239 16.56 -6.32 29.64
CA GLU A 239 17.30 -6.72 30.83
C GLU A 239 17.30 -8.25 30.96
N GLY A 240 18.32 -8.78 31.63
CA GLY A 240 18.51 -10.23 31.73
C GLY A 240 18.88 -10.86 30.38
N GLY A 241 18.33 -12.04 30.10
CA GLY A 241 18.59 -12.79 28.86
C GLY A 241 19.60 -13.92 29.03
N ARG A 242 19.59 -14.81 28.04
CA ARG A 242 20.49 -15.97 27.95
C ARG A 242 21.89 -15.51 27.59
N LEU A 243 22.89 -16.18 28.14
CA LEU A 243 24.27 -15.99 27.73
C LEU A 243 24.48 -16.74 26.40
N ALA A 244 24.89 -16.01 25.37
CA ALA A 244 25.40 -16.62 24.15
C ALA A 244 26.79 -17.23 24.41
N ASP A 245 27.17 -18.20 23.60
CA ASP A 245 28.55 -18.69 23.63
C ASP A 245 29.51 -17.54 23.29
N ASN A 246 30.67 -17.55 23.92
CA ASN A 246 31.67 -16.51 23.68
C ASN A 246 32.24 -16.69 22.27
N PHE A 247 32.22 -15.62 21.49
CA PHE A 247 32.77 -15.65 20.14
C PHE A 247 33.95 -14.71 20.01
N THR A 248 34.90 -15.10 19.15
CA THR A 248 36.10 -14.33 18.89
C THR A 248 36.03 -13.71 17.51
N HIS A 249 36.30 -12.42 17.44
CA HIS A 249 36.42 -11.67 16.20
C HIS A 249 37.88 -11.26 15.99
N TYR A 250 38.38 -11.49 14.78
CA TYR A 250 39.72 -11.10 14.37
C TYR A 250 39.60 -9.80 13.57
N SER A 251 40.16 -8.72 14.12
CA SER A 251 40.30 -7.44 13.43
C SER A 251 41.77 -7.22 13.03
N GLU A 252 42.03 -6.21 12.20
CA GLU A 252 43.40 -5.84 11.81
C GLU A 252 44.30 -5.55 13.03
N ASN A 253 43.69 -5.08 14.13
CA ASN A 253 44.39 -4.62 15.33
C ASN A 253 44.52 -5.68 16.43
N GLY A 254 43.94 -6.87 16.24
CA GLY A 254 44.01 -7.94 17.24
C GLY A 254 42.80 -8.86 17.26
N ARG A 255 42.71 -9.61 18.35
CA ARG A 255 41.68 -10.61 18.61
C ARG A 255 40.80 -10.16 19.77
N GLU A 256 39.51 -10.04 19.51
CA GLU A 256 38.49 -9.62 20.48
C GLU A 256 37.58 -10.80 20.80
N THR A 257 37.53 -11.24 22.05
CA THR A 257 36.55 -12.22 22.50
C THR A 257 35.41 -11.51 23.23
N TRP A 258 34.19 -11.72 22.75
CA TRP A 258 32.98 -11.08 23.21
C TRP A 258 32.07 -12.05 23.96
N SER A 259 31.42 -11.56 25.00
CA SER A 259 30.35 -12.26 25.70
C SER A 259 29.09 -11.39 25.67
N THR A 260 27.95 -12.03 25.39
CA THR A 260 26.70 -11.31 25.07
C THR A 260 25.52 -11.94 25.78
N ARG A 261 24.69 -11.12 26.41
CA ARG A 261 23.34 -11.49 26.83
C ARG A 261 22.33 -11.03 25.80
N TYR A 262 21.41 -11.93 25.46
CA TYR A 262 20.35 -11.68 24.50
C TYR A 262 19.03 -12.34 24.93
N GLN A 263 17.93 -11.85 24.37
CA GLN A 263 16.65 -12.53 24.36
C GLN A 263 16.33 -12.95 22.92
N SER A 264 15.85 -14.18 22.76
CA SER A 264 15.26 -14.62 21.50
C SER A 264 13.79 -14.16 21.47
N LYS A 265 13.47 -13.37 20.46
CA LYS A 265 12.12 -12.89 20.14
C LYS A 265 11.79 -13.28 18.70
N LEU A 266 10.60 -12.93 18.25
CA LEU A 266 10.16 -13.21 16.89
C LEU A 266 9.72 -11.91 16.21
N TYR A 267 9.86 -11.88 14.90
CA TYR A 267 9.24 -10.86 14.05
C TYR A 267 8.69 -11.49 12.78
N TRP A 268 7.70 -10.83 12.20
CA TRP A 268 7.14 -11.18 10.91
C TRP A 268 6.48 -9.95 10.29
N ALA A 269 6.27 -10.01 8.98
CA ALA A 269 5.48 -9.03 8.27
C ALA A 269 4.58 -9.73 7.24
N LYS A 270 3.38 -9.19 7.01
CA LYS A 270 2.45 -9.67 5.99
C LYS A 270 1.87 -8.53 5.17
N ASN A 271 1.56 -8.82 3.91
CA ASN A 271 0.75 -7.95 3.07
C ASN A 271 -0.73 -8.21 3.39
N VAL A 272 -1.46 -7.21 3.87
CA VAL A 272 -2.83 -7.42 4.35
C VAL A 272 -3.89 -7.32 3.25
N LEU A 273 -3.60 -6.63 2.14
CA LEU A 273 -4.61 -6.31 1.13
C LEU A 273 -5.09 -7.52 0.31
N PRO A 274 -4.23 -8.47 -0.09
CA PRO A 274 -4.65 -9.66 -0.84
C PRO A 274 -5.31 -10.76 0.00
N GLU A 275 -5.45 -10.58 1.31
CA GLU A 275 -6.06 -11.56 2.23
C GLU A 275 -5.51 -12.99 2.02
N GLN A 276 -6.36 -13.94 1.65
CA GLN A 276 -6.00 -15.34 1.40
C GLN A 276 -5.10 -15.56 0.18
N LEU A 277 -4.94 -14.54 -0.67
CA LEU A 277 -4.03 -14.55 -1.82
C LEU A 277 -2.64 -14.01 -1.46
N ALA A 278 -2.42 -13.56 -0.22
CA ALA A 278 -1.12 -13.12 0.25
C ALA A 278 -0.20 -14.32 0.52
N ASP A 279 1.11 -14.09 0.37
CA ASP A 279 2.11 -15.08 0.77
C ASP A 279 2.04 -15.32 2.28
N LYS A 280 2.22 -16.59 2.70
CA LYS A 280 2.28 -16.93 4.11
C LYS A 280 3.47 -16.21 4.76
N PRO A 281 3.27 -15.44 5.84
CA PRO A 281 4.37 -14.75 6.49
C PRO A 281 5.36 -15.76 7.06
N HIS A 282 6.64 -15.54 6.81
CA HIS A 282 7.69 -16.26 7.52
C HIS A 282 7.93 -15.60 8.87
N ILE A 283 8.08 -16.43 9.91
CA ILE A 283 8.38 -15.99 11.27
C ILE A 283 9.89 -16.12 11.49
N TYR A 284 10.55 -15.00 11.71
CA TYR A 284 11.99 -14.92 11.88
C TYR A 284 12.37 -14.78 13.36
N ASN A 285 13.50 -15.37 13.74
CA ASN A 285 14.09 -15.18 15.06
C ASN A 285 14.81 -13.83 15.14
N PHE A 286 14.45 -13.02 16.13
CA PHE A 286 15.10 -11.76 16.47
C PHE A 286 15.97 -11.90 17.71
N GLY A 287 17.22 -11.45 17.62
CA GLY A 287 18.14 -11.33 18.74
C GLY A 287 18.08 -9.95 19.39
N HIS A 288 17.30 -9.80 20.45
CA HIS A 288 17.34 -8.58 21.25
C HIS A 288 18.57 -8.63 22.16
N VAL A 289 19.59 -7.83 21.85
CA VAL A 289 20.86 -7.79 22.59
C VAL A 289 20.71 -6.92 23.83
N CYS A 290 20.79 -7.53 25.01
CA CYS A 290 20.58 -6.85 26.29
C CYS A 290 21.86 -6.20 26.82
N LYS A 291 22.96 -6.96 26.77
CA LYS A 291 24.25 -6.51 27.27
C LYS A 291 25.40 -7.20 26.54
N ARG A 292 26.45 -6.44 26.27
CA ARG A 292 27.69 -6.90 25.63
C ARG A 292 28.88 -6.51 26.50
N TRP A 293 29.85 -7.40 26.62
CA TRP A 293 31.14 -7.05 27.20
C TRP A 293 32.30 -7.76 26.48
N LEU A 294 33.40 -7.05 26.33
CA LEU A 294 34.67 -7.58 25.84
C LEU A 294 35.33 -8.34 27.00
N ILE A 295 35.52 -9.65 26.85
CA ILE A 295 36.13 -10.49 27.90
C ILE A 295 37.62 -10.68 27.71
N ASN A 296 38.11 -10.59 26.47
CA ASN A 296 39.52 -10.70 26.16
C ASN A 296 39.87 -9.85 24.95
N TRP A 297 41.01 -9.18 25.01
CA TRP A 297 41.61 -8.49 23.89
C TRP A 297 43.10 -8.79 23.86
N SER A 298 43.61 -9.23 22.71
CA SER A 298 45.03 -9.45 22.48
C SER A 298 45.46 -8.85 21.16
N ARG A 299 46.58 -8.14 21.14
CA ARG A 299 47.20 -7.65 19.91
C ARG A 299 47.75 -8.83 19.07
N ASN A 300 47.69 -8.69 17.74
CA ASN A 300 48.38 -9.60 16.82
C ASN A 300 49.90 -9.50 16.98
#